data_AF-A0A3D5Q6F2-F1
#
_entry.id   AF-A0A3D5Q6F2-F1
#
_cell.length_a   1.000
_cell.length_b   1.000
_cell.length_c   1.000
_cell.angle_alpha   90.00
_cell.angle_beta   90.00
_cell.angle_gamma   90.00
#
_symmetry.space_group_name_H-M   'P 1'
#
loop_
_entity.id
_entity.type
_entity.pdbx_description
1 polymer ?
#
loop_
_entity_poly.entity_id
_entity_poly.type
_entity_poly.pdbx_seq_one_letter_code
_entity_poly.pdbx_strand_id
1 'polypeptide(L)'
;EEYRLVESLAGQAPGVLLLTATPEQVGVASHFARLRLLDPARFHDLEAFREEEAGYAEVNRVVQTLQSDNRLPEGKNLNTLRNWLGDHLDTLMARENPVEAVVDALLDRHGTGRVLFRNTRDTIRGFPERRVCPVPLELPDCYRSEDVQWGEPGLSPEQTVDEEQWL
;
A
#
# COMPACT_ATOMS: atom_id res chain seq x y z
N GLU A 1 4.83 -11.42 22.17
CA GLU A 1 5.31 -12.81 22.27
C GLU A 1 5.45 -13.42 20.89
N GLU A 2 4.40 -13.35 20.08
CA GLU A 2 4.37 -13.79 18.67
C GLU A 2 5.54 -13.27 17.82
N TYR A 3 5.86 -11.96 17.88
CA TYR A 3 6.99 -11.40 17.12
C TYR A 3 8.32 -12.10 17.42
N ARG A 4 8.63 -12.35 18.70
CA ARG A 4 9.90 -13.00 19.10
C ARG A 4 9.98 -14.45 18.62
N LEU A 5 8.84 -15.14 18.58
CA LEU A 5 8.76 -16.49 18.02
C LEU A 5 9.08 -16.48 16.52
N VAL A 6 8.46 -15.56 15.77
CA VAL A 6 8.71 -15.42 14.33
C VAL A 6 10.15 -14.99 14.05
N GLU A 7 10.72 -14.09 14.84
CA GLU A 7 12.12 -13.67 14.75
C GLU A 7 13.09 -14.84 14.96
N SER A 8 12.85 -15.67 15.98
CA SER A 8 13.66 -16.87 16.23
C SER A 8 13.58 -17.89 15.09
N LEU A 9 12.41 -18.03 14.47
CA LEU A 9 12.20 -18.91 13.32
C LEU A 9 12.88 -18.35 12.05
N ALA A 10 12.70 -17.06 11.78
CA ALA A 10 13.29 -16.37 10.64
C ALA A 10 14.83 -16.44 10.68
N GLY A 11 15.44 -16.30 11.86
CA GLY A 11 16.90 -16.41 12.03
C GLY A 11 17.49 -17.78 11.74
N GLN A 12 16.66 -18.84 11.67
CA GLN A 12 17.09 -20.21 11.35
C GLN A 12 16.78 -20.59 9.89
N ALA A 13 15.95 -19.80 9.19
CA ALA A 13 15.52 -20.09 7.84
C ALA A 13 16.49 -19.45 6.81
N PRO A 14 16.84 -20.16 5.73
CA PRO A 14 17.67 -19.58 4.66
C PRO A 14 16.92 -18.57 3.79
N GLY A 15 15.59 -18.52 3.87
CA GLY A 15 14.74 -17.57 3.14
C GLY A 15 13.39 -17.40 3.84
N VAL A 16 12.88 -16.17 3.81
CA VAL A 16 11.63 -15.78 4.48
C VAL A 16 10.73 -15.06 3.49
N LEU A 17 9.47 -15.50 3.40
CA LEU A 17 8.42 -14.85 2.63
C LEU A 17 7.31 -14.39 3.58
N LEU A 18 7.06 -13.08 3.65
CA LEU A 18 6.00 -12.50 4.48
C LEU A 18 4.81 -12.10 3.61
N LEU A 19 3.63 -12.64 3.94
CA LEU A 19 2.36 -12.28 3.32
C LEU A 19 1.55 -11.43 4.30
N THR A 20 1.14 -10.24 3.86
CA THR A 20 0.42 -9.28 4.71
C THR A 20 -0.61 -8.53 3.88
N ALA A 21 -1.84 -8.44 4.38
CA ALA A 21 -2.93 -7.78 3.66
C ALA A 21 -2.76 -6.25 3.66
N THR A 22 -2.38 -5.66 4.80
CA THR A 22 -2.27 -4.20 4.95
C THR A 22 -1.10 -3.84 5.87
N PRO A 23 0.15 -3.91 5.37
CA PRO A 23 1.33 -3.78 6.22
C PRO A 23 1.44 -2.44 6.96
N GLU A 24 0.95 -1.36 6.35
CA GLU A 24 1.02 0.01 6.88
C GLU A 24 -0.13 0.37 7.84
N GLN A 25 -1.26 -0.33 7.81
CA GLN A 25 -2.43 0.03 8.64
C GLN A 25 -2.19 -0.17 10.14
N VAL A 26 -1.19 -0.97 10.51
CA VAL A 26 -0.81 -1.26 11.90
C VAL A 26 0.31 -0.30 12.39
N GLY A 27 0.69 0.68 11.57
CA GLY A 27 1.67 1.72 11.91
C GLY A 27 3.11 1.41 11.47
N VAL A 28 3.89 2.48 11.28
CA VAL A 28 5.27 2.46 10.74
C VAL A 28 6.20 1.54 11.55
N ALA A 29 6.04 1.48 12.88
CA ALA A 29 6.85 0.61 13.74
C ALA A 29 6.58 -0.89 13.48
N SER A 30 5.32 -1.27 13.24
CA SER A 30 4.97 -2.66 12.91
C SER A 30 5.48 -3.04 11.52
N HIS A 31 5.47 -2.10 10.57
CA HIS A 31 6.04 -2.31 9.24
C HIS A 31 7.56 -2.52 9.32
N PHE A 32 8.27 -1.62 10.01
CA PHE A 32 9.70 -1.72 10.25
C PHE A 32 10.09 -3.07 10.88
N ALA A 33 9.37 -3.49 11.93
CA ALA A 33 9.65 -4.76 12.60
C ALA A 33 9.56 -5.95 11.63
N ARG A 34 8.58 -5.96 10.71
CA ARG A 34 8.46 -7.01 9.69
C ARG A 34 9.59 -6.96 8.65
N LEU A 35 9.98 -5.77 8.20
CA LEU A 35 11.12 -5.61 7.29
C LEU A 35 12.44 -6.06 7.92
N ARG A 36 12.61 -5.80 9.22
CA ARG A 36 13.76 -6.28 10.01
C ARG A 36 13.84 -7.80 10.07
N LEU A 37 12.72 -8.52 10.04
CA LEU A 37 12.73 -9.99 9.94
C LEU A 37 13.30 -10.48 8.60
N LEU A 38 13.21 -9.68 7.55
CA LEU A 38 13.70 -10.02 6.21
C LEU A 38 15.18 -9.65 6.03
N ASP A 39 15.57 -8.46 6.50
CA ASP A 39 16.94 -7.97 6.43
C ASP A 39 17.30 -7.13 7.67
N PRO A 40 17.80 -7.78 8.74
CA PRO A 40 18.17 -7.09 9.97
C PRO A 40 19.31 -6.08 9.82
N ALA A 41 20.17 -6.25 8.81
CA ALA A 41 21.30 -5.36 8.56
C ALA A 41 20.83 -4.04 7.91
N ARG A 42 19.90 -4.13 6.95
CA ARG A 42 19.27 -2.95 6.36
C ARG A 42 18.36 -2.23 7.36
N PHE A 43 17.48 -2.96 8.05
CA PHE A 43 16.46 -2.38 8.94
C PHE A 43 16.88 -2.47 10.42
N HIS A 44 17.98 -1.79 10.77
CA HIS A 44 18.58 -1.86 12.09
C HIS A 44 18.10 -0.77 13.06
N ASP A 45 17.73 0.41 12.56
CA ASP A 45 17.28 1.57 13.34
C ASP A 45 15.93 2.12 12.86
N LEU A 46 15.00 2.34 13.79
CA LEU A 46 13.63 2.76 13.47
C LEU A 46 13.56 4.25 13.11
N GLU A 47 14.38 5.11 13.72
CA GLU A 47 14.34 6.54 13.45
C GLU A 47 14.96 6.85 12.09
N ALA A 48 16.10 6.22 11.77
CA ALA A 48 16.69 6.28 10.44
C ALA A 48 15.70 5.80 9.35
N PHE A 49 14.96 4.73 9.62
CA PHE A 49 13.90 4.25 8.72
C PHE A 49 12.77 5.27 8.53
N ARG A 50 12.34 5.96 9.60
CA ARG A 50 11.30 7.00 9.53
C ARG A 50 11.74 8.20 8.70
N GLU A 51 12.99 8.63 8.88
CA GLU A 51 13.57 9.72 8.10
C GLU A 51 13.68 9.35 6.62
N GLU A 52 14.08 8.11 6.32
CA GLU A 52 14.19 7.60 4.96
C GLU A 52 12.82 7.49 4.26
N GLU A 53 11.81 6.94 4.96
CA GLU A 53 10.43 6.85 4.47
C GLU A 53 9.82 8.21 4.11
N ALA A 54 10.12 9.26 4.88
CA ALA A 54 9.68 10.62 4.56
C ALA A 54 10.25 11.10 3.21
N GLY A 55 11.51 10.74 2.90
CA GLY A 55 12.12 11.01 1.61
C GLY A 55 11.46 10.23 0.47
N TYR A 56 11.04 8.99 0.70
CA TYR A 56 10.39 8.16 -0.31
C TYR A 56 9.03 8.70 -0.76
N ALA A 57 8.26 9.31 0.15
CA ALA A 57 7.00 9.96 -0.23
C ALA A 57 7.21 11.07 -1.27
N GLU A 58 8.29 11.84 -1.14
CA GLU A 58 8.64 12.87 -2.12
C GLU A 58 9.08 12.26 -3.46
N VAL A 59 9.93 11.23 -3.42
CA VAL A 59 10.36 10.50 -4.62
C VAL A 59 9.17 9.90 -5.37
N ASN A 60 8.25 9.24 -4.66
CA ASN A 60 7.04 8.66 -5.24
C ASN A 60 6.16 9.70 -5.92
N ARG A 61 6.01 10.89 -5.33
CA ARG A 61 5.28 11.99 -5.95
C ARG A 61 5.93 12.41 -7.27
N VAL A 62 7.26 12.55 -7.29
CA VAL A 62 8.01 12.91 -8.49
C VAL A 62 7.88 11.83 -9.57
N VAL A 63 8.02 10.55 -9.21
CA VAL A 63 7.84 9.41 -10.13
C VAL A 63 6.43 9.39 -10.73
N GLN A 64 5.39 9.60 -9.93
CA GLN A 64 4.01 9.67 -10.43
C GLN A 64 3.80 10.84 -11.40
N THR A 65 4.37 12.01 -11.11
CA THR A 65 4.32 13.16 -12.03
C THR A 65 5.05 12.84 -13.33
N LEU A 66 6.26 12.28 -13.27
CA LEU A 66 7.04 11.88 -14.45
C LEU A 66 6.26 10.92 -15.34
N GLN A 67 5.66 9.88 -14.77
CA GLN A 67 4.88 8.88 -15.51
C GLN A 67 3.57 9.45 -16.07
N SER A 68 2.88 10.31 -15.32
CA SER A 68 1.59 10.89 -15.75
C SER A 68 1.77 11.90 -16.88
N ASP A 69 2.79 12.75 -16.76
CA ASP A 69 3.08 13.81 -17.72
C ASP A 69 3.91 13.33 -18.91
N ASN A 70 4.51 12.14 -18.79
CA ASN A 70 5.47 11.54 -19.72
C ASN A 70 6.53 12.55 -20.20
N ARG A 71 6.99 13.42 -19.30
CA ARG A 71 7.99 14.47 -19.59
C ARG A 71 8.91 14.68 -18.40
N LEU A 72 10.16 15.03 -18.68
CA LEU A 72 11.09 15.43 -17.63
C LEU A 72 10.73 16.82 -17.09
N PRO A 73 10.88 17.04 -15.78
CA PRO A 73 10.52 18.31 -15.17
C PRO A 73 11.62 19.35 -15.38
N GLU A 74 11.23 20.62 -15.37
CA GLU A 74 12.14 21.75 -15.55
C GLU A 74 12.38 22.51 -14.23
N GLY A 75 13.41 23.36 -14.20
CA GLY A 75 13.68 24.28 -13.09
C GLY A 75 13.95 23.58 -11.76
N LYS A 76 13.17 23.91 -10.72
CA LYS A 76 13.40 23.43 -9.34
C LYS A 76 13.33 21.90 -9.21
N ASN A 77 12.42 21.26 -9.94
CA ASN A 77 12.23 19.82 -9.89
C ASN A 77 13.39 19.06 -10.55
N LEU A 78 14.05 19.65 -11.55
CA LEU A 78 15.26 19.09 -12.16
C LEU A 78 16.45 19.12 -11.18
N ASN A 79 16.55 20.16 -10.35
CA ASN A 79 17.58 20.22 -9.30
C ASN A 79 17.37 19.14 -8.24
N THR A 80 16.11 18.84 -7.88
CA THR A 80 15.80 17.72 -6.98
C THR A 80 16.26 16.39 -7.58
N LEU A 81 15.97 16.13 -8.86
CA LEU A 81 16.47 14.94 -9.56
C LEU A 81 18.00 14.89 -9.61
N ARG A 82 18.66 16.03 -9.82
CA ARG A 82 20.13 16.10 -9.84
C ARG A 82 20.74 15.88 -8.47
N ASN A 83 20.08 16.29 -7.39
CA ASN A 83 20.51 15.97 -6.03
C ASN A 83 20.41 14.47 -5.74
N TRP A 84 19.37 13.80 -6.23
CA TRP A 84 19.16 12.37 -6.00
C TRP A 84 19.97 11.46 -6.91
N LEU A 85 20.14 11.81 -8.18
CA LEU A 85 20.80 10.97 -9.20
C LEU A 85 22.24 11.42 -9.50
N GLY A 86 22.62 12.65 -9.15
CA GLY A 86 23.94 13.22 -9.42
C GLY A 86 24.27 13.21 -10.91
N ASP A 87 25.52 12.91 -11.23
CA ASP A 87 26.07 12.90 -12.59
C ASP A 87 25.41 11.86 -13.52
N HIS A 88 24.72 10.86 -12.95
CA HIS A 88 23.99 9.88 -13.76
C HIS A 88 22.77 10.50 -14.46
N LEU A 89 22.22 11.60 -13.94
CA LEU A 89 21.04 12.23 -14.52
C LEU A 89 21.24 12.60 -15.99
N ASP A 90 22.37 13.23 -16.33
CA ASP A 90 22.62 13.71 -17.69
C ASP A 90 22.74 12.53 -18.69
N THR A 91 23.28 11.40 -18.23
CA THR A 91 23.37 10.16 -19.02
C THR A 91 21.99 9.53 -19.22
N LEU A 92 21.13 9.54 -18.19
CA LEU A 92 19.77 9.01 -18.27
C LEU A 92 18.88 9.88 -19.18
N MET A 93 19.04 11.19 -19.13
CA MET A 93 18.33 12.15 -19.98
C MET A 93 18.69 12.03 -21.47
N ALA A 94 19.87 11.50 -21.80
CA ALA A 94 20.31 11.28 -23.17
C ALA A 94 19.82 9.96 -23.79
N ARG A 95 19.08 9.13 -23.04
CA ARG A 95 18.53 7.86 -23.56
C ARG A 95 17.31 8.08 -24.45
N GLU A 96 16.98 7.04 -25.22
CA GLU A 96 15.83 7.02 -26.13
C GLU A 96 14.50 7.22 -25.40
N ASN A 97 14.35 6.64 -24.20
CA ASN A 97 13.23 6.91 -23.29
C ASN A 97 13.74 7.47 -21.95
N PRO A 98 13.96 8.80 -21.85
CA PRO A 98 14.64 9.39 -20.71
C PRO A 98 13.76 9.42 -19.45
N VAL A 99 12.44 9.50 -19.60
CA VAL A 99 11.50 9.49 -18.47
C VAL A 99 11.52 8.12 -17.80
N GLU A 100 11.39 7.04 -18.58
CA GLU A 100 11.46 5.66 -18.08
C GLU A 100 12.81 5.38 -17.41
N ALA A 101 13.91 5.77 -18.06
CA ALA A 101 15.25 5.58 -17.51
C ALA A 101 15.47 6.30 -16.16
N VAL A 102 14.95 7.52 -16.02
CA VAL A 102 15.02 8.28 -14.77
C VAL A 102 14.15 7.63 -13.70
N VAL A 103 12.93 7.18 -14.04
CA VAL A 103 12.05 6.48 -13.10
C VAL A 103 12.71 5.20 -12.58
N ASP A 104 13.26 4.38 -13.46
CA ASP A 104 13.94 3.13 -13.08
C ASP A 104 15.12 3.40 -12.14
N ALA A 105 15.93 4.43 -12.43
CA ALA A 105 17.07 4.80 -11.58
C ALA A 105 16.63 5.31 -10.20
N LEU A 106 15.53 6.07 -10.14
CA LEU A 106 14.95 6.52 -8.86
C LEU A 106 14.44 5.34 -8.03
N LEU A 107 13.73 4.40 -8.65
CA LEU A 107 13.23 3.19 -8.00
C LEU A 107 14.38 2.27 -7.54
N ASP A 108 15.48 2.21 -8.29
CA ASP A 108 16.64 1.41 -7.93
C ASP A 108 17.39 1.97 -6.71
N ARG A 109 17.55 3.30 -6.67
CA ARG A 109 18.32 4.00 -5.62
C ARG A 109 17.53 4.23 -4.33
N HIS A 110 16.22 4.44 -4.45
CA HIS A 110 15.33 4.78 -3.33
C HIS A 110 14.29 3.68 -3.05
N GLY A 111 14.45 2.50 -3.61
CA GLY A 111 13.47 1.42 -3.48
C GLY A 111 13.61 0.63 -2.17
N THR A 112 12.52 0.53 -1.43
CA THR A 112 12.13 -0.68 -0.68
C THR A 112 11.61 -1.78 -1.60
N GLY A 113 11.40 -1.49 -2.89
CA GLY A 113 10.80 -2.38 -3.90
C GLY A 113 11.57 -3.68 -4.19
N ARG A 114 12.81 -3.82 -3.71
CA ARG A 114 13.55 -5.10 -3.76
C ARG A 114 13.12 -6.10 -2.67
N VAL A 115 12.42 -5.63 -1.64
CA VAL A 115 12.00 -6.43 -0.47
C VAL A 115 10.47 -6.48 -0.32
N LEU A 116 9.76 -5.44 -0.75
CA LEU A 116 8.30 -5.36 -0.66
C LEU A 116 7.65 -5.25 -2.04
N PHE A 117 6.78 -6.22 -2.35
CA PHE A 117 5.92 -6.17 -3.52
C PHE A 117 4.51 -5.78 -3.10
N ARG A 118 4.06 -4.61 -3.55
CA ARG A 118 2.69 -4.14 -3.34
C ARG A 118 2.01 -3.92 -4.68
N ASN A 119 0.99 -4.72 -4.93
CA ASN A 119 0.14 -4.58 -6.10
C ASN A 119 -1.15 -3.86 -5.71
N THR A 120 -1.53 -2.85 -6.49
CA THR A 120 -2.82 -2.17 -6.34
C THR A 120 -3.73 -2.50 -7.51
N ARG A 121 -5.04 -2.40 -7.29
CA ARG A 121 -6.04 -2.57 -8.35
C ARG A 121 -5.97 -1.46 -9.40
N ASP A 122 -5.44 -0.30 -9.05
CA ASP A 122 -5.28 0.82 -9.98
C ASP A 122 -4.13 0.57 -10.98
N THR A 123 -3.08 -0.13 -10.55
CA THR A 123 -1.93 -0.44 -11.41
C THR A 123 -2.13 -1.72 -12.22
N ILE A 124 -2.84 -2.73 -11.68
CA ILE A 124 -3.13 -3.98 -12.39
C ILE A 124 -4.40 -3.82 -13.24
N ARG A 125 -4.26 -3.99 -14.56
CA ARG A 125 -5.38 -3.98 -15.52
C ARG A 125 -6.05 -5.34 -15.63
N GLY A 126 -7.26 -5.37 -16.20
CA GLY A 126 -7.98 -6.61 -16.52
C GLY A 126 -9.03 -7.04 -15.50
N PHE A 127 -9.30 -6.23 -14.47
CA PHE A 127 -10.45 -6.46 -13.60
C PHE A 127 -11.76 -6.13 -14.34
N PRO A 128 -12.80 -6.98 -14.24
CA PRO A 128 -14.09 -6.70 -14.84
C PRO A 128 -14.79 -5.53 -14.15
N GLU A 129 -15.66 -4.84 -14.88
CA GLU A 129 -16.55 -3.83 -14.32
C GLU A 129 -17.60 -4.46 -13.39
N ARG A 130 -17.92 -3.76 -12.31
CA ARG A 130 -19.03 -4.14 -11.41
C ARG A 130 -20.31 -3.51 -11.94
N ARG A 131 -21.31 -4.32 -12.29
CA ARG A 131 -22.65 -3.86 -12.68
C ARG A 131 -23.63 -4.19 -11.56
N VAL A 132 -24.20 -3.16 -10.97
CA VAL A 132 -25.22 -3.33 -9.93
C VAL A 132 -26.59 -3.57 -10.58
N CYS A 133 -27.30 -4.59 -10.13
CA CYS A 133 -28.68 -4.90 -10.54
C CYS A 133 -29.56 -4.91 -9.29
N PRO A 134 -29.93 -3.73 -8.76
CA PRO A 134 -30.72 -3.66 -7.53
C PRO A 134 -32.16 -4.13 -7.80
N VAL A 135 -32.72 -4.87 -6.84
CA VAL A 135 -34.14 -5.22 -6.81
C VAL A 135 -34.71 -4.67 -5.52
N PRO A 136 -35.71 -3.77 -5.58
CA PRO A 136 -36.37 -3.30 -4.37
C PRO A 136 -37.14 -4.46 -3.73
N LEU A 137 -36.98 -4.62 -2.42
CA LEU A 137 -37.78 -5.53 -1.61
C LEU A 137 -38.70 -4.70 -0.72
N GLU A 138 -39.93 -5.18 -0.53
CA GLU A 138 -40.82 -4.59 0.46
C GLU A 138 -40.29 -4.88 1.87
N LEU A 139 -40.43 -3.90 2.77
CA LEU A 139 -40.06 -4.07 4.17
C LEU A 139 -41.04 -5.03 4.86
N PRO A 140 -40.59 -6.21 5.35
CA PRO A 140 -41.43 -7.14 6.08
C PRO A 140 -42.05 -6.49 7.32
N ASP A 141 -43.30 -6.86 7.64
CA ASP A 141 -44.03 -6.27 8.77
C ASP A 141 -43.35 -6.51 10.12
N CYS A 142 -42.67 -7.64 10.31
CA CYS A 142 -41.92 -7.95 11.52
C CYS A 142 -40.74 -6.99 11.78
N TYR A 143 -40.24 -6.29 10.75
CA TYR A 143 -39.18 -5.29 10.86
C TYR A 143 -39.71 -3.85 10.88
N ARG A 144 -41.03 -3.64 10.97
CA ARG A 144 -41.64 -2.30 10.95
C ARG A 144 -41.60 -1.57 12.30
N SER A 145 -41.13 -2.18 13.39
CA SER A 145 -40.98 -1.47 14.67
C SER A 145 -39.86 -0.42 14.60
N GLU A 146 -40.07 0.77 15.18
CA GLU A 146 -39.04 1.82 15.23
C GLU A 146 -37.79 1.36 16.01
N ASP A 147 -37.97 0.45 16.96
CA ASP A 147 -36.91 -0.10 17.81
C ASP A 147 -35.93 -1.00 17.03
N VAL A 148 -36.31 -1.46 15.84
CA VAL A 148 -35.54 -2.43 15.04
C VAL A 148 -35.16 -1.90 13.65
N GLN A 149 -35.59 -0.70 13.28
CA GLN A 149 -35.26 -0.09 11.99
C GLN A 149 -33.96 0.72 12.01
N TRP A 150 -33.56 1.22 13.17
CA TRP A 150 -32.48 2.20 13.30
C TRP A 150 -31.48 1.82 14.39
N GLY A 151 -30.27 2.39 14.31
CA GLY A 151 -29.19 2.11 15.26
C GLY A 151 -28.57 0.72 15.08
N GLU A 152 -27.86 0.25 16.10
CA GLU A 152 -27.28 -1.11 16.12
C GLU A 152 -28.33 -2.22 15.92
N PRO A 153 -29.54 -2.15 16.51
CA PRO A 153 -30.58 -3.17 16.28
C PRO A 153 -31.02 -3.27 14.82
N GLY A 154 -31.04 -2.15 14.07
CA GLY A 154 -31.37 -2.14 12.64
C GLY A 154 -30.29 -2.69 11.71
N LEU A 155 -29.09 -2.99 12.23
CA LEU A 155 -28.06 -3.70 11.47
C LEU A 155 -28.35 -5.21 11.39
N SER A 156 -29.09 -5.74 12.37
CA SER A 156 -29.46 -7.16 12.47
C SER A 156 -30.88 -7.34 13.05
N PRO A 157 -31.91 -6.82 12.35
CA PRO A 157 -33.28 -6.83 12.86
C PRO A 157 -33.83 -8.26 13.07
N GLU A 158 -33.27 -9.27 12.40
CA GLU A 158 -33.60 -10.68 12.58
C GLU A 158 -33.33 -11.20 14.00
N GLN A 159 -32.39 -10.60 14.75
CA GLN A 159 -32.10 -11.01 16.13
C GLN A 159 -33.18 -10.57 17.13
N THR A 160 -34.06 -9.68 16.71
CA THR A 160 -35.12 -9.10 17.55
C THR A 160 -36.49 -9.72 17.30
N VAL A 161 -36.57 -10.64 16.33
CA VAL A 161 -37.79 -11.30 15.88
C VAL A 161 -37.66 -12.81 16.13
N ASP A 162 -38.76 -13.49 16.43
CA ASP A 162 -38.79 -14.95 16.63
C ASP A 162 -38.34 -15.69 15.35
N GLU A 163 -37.60 -16.80 15.51
CA GLU A 163 -37.02 -17.57 14.41
C GLU A 163 -38.09 -18.08 13.43
N GLU A 164 -39.29 -18.39 13.95
CA GLU A 164 -40.42 -18.84 13.13
C GLU A 164 -41.05 -17.74 12.25
N GLN A 165 -40.73 -16.46 12.49
CA GLN A 165 -41.33 -15.34 11.75
C GLN A 165 -40.47 -14.83 10.59
N TRP A 166 -39.19 -15.21 10.53
CA TRP A 166 -38.28 -14.79 9.45
C TRP A 166 -37.74 -15.95 8.58
N LEU A 167 -37.91 -17.22 9.02
CA LEU A 167 -37.73 -18.43 8.20
C LEU A 167 -38.86 -18.64 7.18
#